data_AF-A0A3G1DI63-F1
#
_entry.id   AF-A0A3G1DI63-F1
#
_cell.length_a   1.000
_cell.length_b   1.000
_cell.length_c   1.000
_cell.angle_alpha   90.00
_cell.angle_beta   90.00
_cell.angle_gamma   90.00
#
_symmetry.space_group_name_H-M   'P 1'
#
loop_
_entity.id
_entity.type
_entity.pdbx_description
1 polymer ?
#
loop_
_entity_poly.entity_id
_entity_poly.type
_entity_poly.pdbx_seq_one_letter_code
_entity_poly.pdbx_strand_id
1 'polypeptide(L)'
;MMPVSICFVSFIFLFLLGWFCCFLGFYFILCDLVYFVDWAVVSLNGSSVVMTFLFDWMSLLFMGFVFIISSLVILYSDDYMFGDLNIFRFILLVLMFVVSMMFLIVSPNMISILLGWDGLGLVSYLLVIYYQNVSSYGAGMLTVLSNRIGDVALLLGIAWMINFGSWSFIYYLDFLSGSVEMGLISFLVVLAAMTSSAQIPFSSWLPAAMAAPTPVSALVHSSTLVTAGVYLLIRFSPSFGYLLNVALLLISGLTMFMAGLGANFEYDLSSIIALSTLSQLGLMIMTISVGLSGLAFFHLLTHALFKALLFMCAGSVIHSMGDSQDIRFMGGLSVYMPFTSSCLMVSNFALCGMPFLAGFYSSDFILEMFSMSYVNIFGFFLLFVSTGLTVCYSFRLFYFVLCGDFNFVSSYSMAETNYNMVVGMVGLLVMSVLGGSSLMWLICPTPSVICLPYYLSFLTFFVVLLGGWLGYEISGFKFSDYLFSVYYYDISSFSGSMWFMPFFSTYGVSFGPLGFGYKSMSVFDSGWMEYFGGQGLYWVLFNLGSVNQWAQYSSLSVFLGFFVMWIVILLFLLAF
;
A
#
# COMPACT_ATOMS: atom_id res chain seq x y z
N MET A 1 -39.46 -13.10 11.51
CA MET A 1 -38.24 -13.14 10.69
C MET A 1 -37.37 -12.00 11.15
N MET A 2 -36.28 -12.26 11.87
CA MET A 2 -35.30 -11.19 12.09
C MET A 2 -34.73 -10.82 10.72
N PRO A 3 -34.70 -9.53 10.34
CA PRO A 3 -34.07 -9.14 9.10
C PRO A 3 -32.61 -9.61 9.19
N VAL A 4 -32.22 -10.53 8.32
CA VAL A 4 -30.83 -10.98 8.27
C VAL A 4 -29.98 -9.74 7.93
N SER A 5 -29.03 -9.38 8.80
CA SER A 5 -28.17 -8.22 8.54
C SER A 5 -27.40 -8.47 7.25
N ILE A 6 -27.21 -7.42 6.45
CA ILE A 6 -26.43 -7.51 5.21
C ILE A 6 -25.02 -8.03 5.51
N CYS A 7 -24.46 -7.64 6.66
CA CYS A 7 -23.19 -8.14 7.21
C CYS A 7 -23.17 -9.66 7.26
N PHE A 8 -24.18 -10.28 7.87
CA PHE A 8 -24.26 -11.72 8.04
C PHE A 8 -24.42 -12.47 6.70
N VAL A 9 -25.21 -11.93 5.76
CA VAL A 9 -25.35 -12.51 4.41
C VAL A 9 -24.00 -12.47 3.67
N SER A 10 -23.34 -11.31 3.66
CA SER A 10 -22.04 -11.16 3.00
C SER A 10 -20.94 -12.00 3.66
N PHE A 11 -20.97 -12.14 4.99
CA PHE A 11 -20.06 -13.01 5.73
C PHE A 11 -20.18 -14.46 5.24
N ILE A 12 -21.40 -15.03 5.23
CA ILE A 12 -21.61 -16.42 4.81
C ILE A 12 -21.14 -16.63 3.36
N PHE A 13 -21.50 -15.71 2.46
CA PHE A 13 -21.15 -15.82 1.05
C PHE A 13 -19.63 -15.84 0.84
N LEU A 14 -18.91 -14.86 1.41
CA LEU A 14 -17.45 -14.77 1.25
C LEU A 14 -16.72 -15.90 1.98
N PHE A 15 -17.20 -16.32 3.15
CA PHE A 15 -16.57 -17.40 3.91
C PHE A 15 -16.64 -18.72 3.15
N LEU A 16 -17.80 -19.08 2.60
CA LEU A 16 -17.96 -20.31 1.79
C LEU A 16 -17.10 -20.26 0.53
N LEU A 17 -17.07 -19.12 -0.16
CA LEU A 17 -16.28 -18.95 -1.37
C LEU A 17 -14.78 -19.00 -1.08
N GLY A 18 -14.33 -18.42 0.04
CA GLY A 18 -12.95 -18.47 0.49
C GLY A 18 -12.46 -19.89 0.77
N TRP A 19 -13.25 -20.69 1.50
CA TRP A 19 -12.92 -22.10 1.73
C TRP A 19 -12.89 -22.91 0.43
N PHE A 20 -13.83 -22.68 -0.48
CA PHE A 20 -13.84 -23.33 -1.78
C PHE A 20 -12.55 -23.01 -2.57
N CYS A 21 -12.12 -21.75 -2.61
CA CYS A 21 -10.87 -21.34 -3.23
C CYS A 21 -9.63 -21.96 -2.56
N CYS A 22 -9.59 -22.04 -1.22
CA CYS A 22 -8.48 -22.70 -0.51
C CYS A 22 -8.41 -24.20 -0.84
N PHE A 23 -9.54 -24.91 -0.87
CA PHE A 23 -9.58 -26.33 -1.25
C PHE A 23 -9.12 -26.55 -2.68
N LEU A 24 -9.56 -25.71 -3.63
CA LEU A 24 -9.06 -25.75 -5.00
C LEU A 24 -7.56 -25.44 -5.07
N GLY A 25 -7.09 -24.46 -4.30
CA GLY A 25 -5.67 -24.12 -4.20
C GLY A 25 -4.83 -25.31 -3.75
N PHE A 26 -5.25 -26.03 -2.71
CA PHE A 26 -4.57 -27.25 -2.26
C PHE A 26 -4.61 -28.36 -3.31
N TYR A 27 -5.72 -28.54 -4.01
CA TYR A 27 -5.81 -29.49 -5.12
C TYR A 27 -4.83 -29.14 -6.26
N PHE A 28 -4.66 -27.85 -6.57
CA PHE A 28 -3.76 -27.40 -7.62
C PHE A 28 -2.29 -27.56 -7.25
N ILE A 29 -1.94 -27.42 -5.97
CA ILE A 29 -0.59 -27.75 -5.46
C ILE A 29 -0.32 -29.24 -5.64
N LEU A 30 -1.24 -30.11 -5.21
CA LEU A 30 -1.02 -31.55 -5.22
C LEU A 30 -0.91 -32.14 -6.64
N CYS A 31 -1.58 -31.52 -7.62
CA CYS A 31 -1.60 -31.98 -9.00
C CYS A 31 -0.77 -31.12 -9.97
N ASP A 32 -0.06 -30.09 -9.48
CA ASP A 32 0.66 -29.09 -10.29
C ASP A 32 -0.16 -28.55 -11.48
N LEU A 33 -1.42 -28.19 -11.22
CA LEU A 33 -2.35 -27.72 -12.27
C LEU A 33 -2.27 -26.19 -12.43
N VAL A 34 -2.24 -25.75 -13.69
CA VAL A 34 -2.38 -24.34 -14.09
C VAL A 34 -3.42 -24.25 -15.20
N TYR A 35 -4.49 -23.48 -14.98
CA TYR A 35 -5.51 -23.23 -16.00
C TYR A 35 -5.49 -21.77 -16.46
N PHE A 36 -5.55 -21.60 -17.79
CA PHE A 36 -5.74 -20.33 -18.46
C PHE A 36 -7.14 -20.29 -19.08
N VAL A 37 -7.93 -19.27 -18.73
CA VAL A 37 -9.21 -18.98 -19.37
C VAL A 37 -9.09 -17.66 -20.11
N ASP A 38 -9.01 -17.73 -21.43
CA ASP A 38 -8.77 -16.57 -22.28
C ASP A 38 -10.06 -16.10 -22.93
N TRP A 39 -10.40 -14.81 -22.73
CA TRP A 39 -11.49 -14.14 -23.43
C TRP A 39 -10.94 -13.01 -24.31
N ALA A 40 -10.97 -13.20 -25.64
CA ALA A 40 -10.52 -12.18 -26.59
C ALA A 40 -11.55 -11.04 -26.67
N VAL A 41 -11.18 -9.84 -26.20
CA VAL A 41 -12.07 -8.66 -26.17
C VAL A 41 -12.07 -7.96 -27.52
N VAL A 42 -10.89 -7.58 -28.01
CA VAL A 42 -10.72 -6.84 -29.28
C VAL A 42 -9.43 -7.27 -29.97
N SER A 43 -9.48 -7.51 -31.28
CA SER A 43 -8.30 -7.67 -32.14
C SER A 43 -8.06 -6.40 -32.97
N LEU A 44 -6.92 -5.73 -32.75
CA LEU A 44 -6.49 -4.55 -33.50
C LEU A 44 -5.19 -4.85 -34.26
N ASN A 45 -5.26 -4.83 -35.60
CA ASN A 45 -4.10 -4.88 -36.51
C ASN A 45 -2.96 -5.85 -36.11
N GLY A 46 -3.30 -7.05 -35.66
CA GLY A 46 -2.35 -8.11 -35.27
C GLY A 46 -2.09 -8.24 -33.77
N SER A 47 -2.45 -7.25 -32.96
CA SER A 47 -2.46 -7.36 -31.48
C SER A 47 -3.87 -7.69 -30.99
N SER A 48 -4.01 -8.65 -30.08
CA SER A 48 -5.30 -8.96 -29.45
C SER A 48 -5.28 -8.56 -27.98
N VAL A 49 -6.26 -7.76 -27.58
CA VAL A 49 -6.56 -7.46 -26.18
C VAL A 49 -7.36 -8.63 -25.64
N VAL A 50 -6.72 -9.49 -24.86
CA VAL A 50 -7.34 -10.68 -24.25
C VAL A 50 -7.46 -10.46 -22.75
N MET A 51 -8.65 -10.65 -22.19
CA MET A 51 -8.82 -10.78 -20.74
C MET A 51 -8.59 -12.23 -20.37
N THR A 52 -7.43 -12.49 -19.78
CA THR A 52 -6.99 -13.82 -19.38
C THR A 52 -7.20 -13.98 -17.88
N PHE A 53 -7.76 -15.12 -17.46
CA PHE A 53 -7.87 -15.49 -16.06
C PHE A 53 -6.94 -16.68 -15.78
N LEU A 54 -5.99 -16.47 -14.86
CA LEU A 54 -5.03 -17.48 -14.42
C LEU A 54 -5.46 -18.08 -13.07
N PHE A 55 -5.75 -19.38 -13.10
CA PHE A 55 -5.96 -20.18 -11.90
C PHE A 55 -4.75 -21.08 -11.70
N ASP A 56 -3.92 -20.70 -10.74
CA ASP A 56 -2.81 -21.49 -10.24
C ASP A 56 -2.90 -21.57 -8.71
N TRP A 57 -2.00 -22.33 -8.10
CA TRP A 57 -2.01 -22.48 -6.65
C TRP A 57 -1.79 -21.14 -5.92
N MET A 58 -0.95 -20.25 -6.44
CA MET A 58 -0.70 -18.94 -5.85
C MET A 58 -1.94 -18.04 -5.90
N SER A 59 -2.62 -17.95 -7.05
CA SER A 59 -3.79 -17.10 -7.21
C SER A 59 -4.97 -17.62 -6.39
N LEU A 60 -5.22 -18.93 -6.38
CA LEU A 60 -6.31 -19.55 -5.63
C LEU A 60 -6.13 -19.47 -4.12
N LEU A 61 -4.92 -19.74 -3.60
CA LEU A 61 -4.66 -19.60 -2.17
C LEU A 61 -4.80 -18.15 -1.73
N PHE A 62 -4.19 -17.21 -2.44
CA PHE A 62 -4.25 -15.80 -2.04
C PHE A 62 -5.67 -15.25 -2.08
N MET A 63 -6.42 -15.59 -3.14
CA MET A 63 -7.85 -15.34 -3.25
C MET A 63 -8.64 -15.90 -2.07
N GLY A 64 -8.41 -17.16 -1.70
CA GLY A 64 -9.05 -17.81 -0.57
C GLY A 64 -8.81 -17.10 0.76
N PHE A 65 -7.56 -16.70 1.03
CA PHE A 65 -7.21 -15.95 2.24
C PHE A 65 -7.85 -14.56 2.27
N VAL A 66 -7.86 -13.82 1.14
CA VAL A 66 -8.53 -12.52 1.05
C VAL A 66 -10.03 -12.64 1.35
N PHE A 67 -10.69 -13.69 0.85
CA PHE A 67 -12.11 -13.94 1.15
C PHE A 67 -12.37 -14.33 2.60
N ILE A 68 -11.54 -15.19 3.20
CA ILE A 68 -11.68 -15.58 4.60
C ILE A 68 -11.49 -14.36 5.51
N ILE A 69 -10.42 -13.58 5.30
CA ILE A 69 -10.15 -12.38 6.11
C ILE A 69 -11.28 -11.35 5.94
N SER A 70 -11.69 -11.06 4.70
CA SER A 70 -12.78 -10.10 4.46
C SER A 70 -14.11 -10.53 5.08
N SER A 71 -14.43 -11.84 5.06
CA SER A 71 -15.63 -12.35 5.71
C SER A 71 -15.63 -12.07 7.22
N LEU A 72 -14.52 -12.37 7.90
CA LEU A 72 -14.39 -12.18 9.35
C LEU A 72 -14.38 -10.68 9.72
N VAL A 73 -13.77 -9.83 8.89
CA VAL A 73 -13.80 -8.37 9.08
C VAL A 73 -15.20 -7.80 8.90
N ILE A 74 -15.99 -8.30 7.94
CA ILE A 74 -17.38 -7.85 7.78
C ILE A 74 -18.23 -8.26 8.99
N LEU A 75 -18.04 -9.47 9.51
CA LEU A 75 -18.71 -9.91 10.74
C LEU A 75 -18.28 -9.07 11.95
N TYR A 76 -17.00 -8.70 12.05
CA TYR A 76 -16.49 -7.76 13.06
C TYR A 76 -17.11 -6.36 12.92
N SER A 77 -17.34 -5.90 11.68
CA SER A 77 -17.87 -4.54 11.43
C SER A 77 -19.32 -4.33 11.86
N ASP A 78 -20.12 -5.40 12.00
CA ASP A 78 -21.53 -5.30 12.43
C ASP A 78 -21.64 -4.73 13.85
N ASP A 79 -20.75 -5.18 14.75
CA ASP A 79 -20.70 -4.70 16.13
C ASP A 79 -19.87 -3.42 16.26
N TYR A 80 -18.76 -3.29 15.53
CA TYR A 80 -17.88 -2.12 15.64
C TYR A 80 -18.55 -0.83 15.12
N MET A 81 -19.29 -0.92 14.01
CA MET A 81 -20.02 0.20 13.41
C MET A 81 -21.47 0.26 13.90
N PHE A 82 -21.77 -0.32 15.07
CA PHE A 82 -23.11 -0.28 15.61
C PHE A 82 -23.53 1.17 15.92
N GLY A 83 -24.62 1.61 15.32
CA GLY A 83 -25.14 2.98 15.45
C GLY A 83 -24.84 3.90 14.26
N ASP A 84 -24.00 3.47 13.31
CA ASP A 84 -23.70 4.24 12.10
C ASP A 84 -24.83 4.11 11.07
N LEU A 85 -25.38 5.25 10.63
CA LEU A 85 -26.50 5.27 9.67
C LEU A 85 -26.10 4.76 8.27
N ASN A 86 -24.82 4.84 7.91
CA ASN A 86 -24.30 4.54 6.58
C ASN A 86 -23.65 3.15 6.44
N ILE A 87 -23.98 2.21 7.35
CA ILE A 87 -23.39 0.86 7.34
C ILE A 87 -23.58 0.12 6.00
N PHE A 88 -24.71 0.30 5.31
CA PHE A 88 -24.94 -0.29 3.99
C PHE A 88 -23.94 0.21 2.94
N ARG A 89 -23.63 1.52 2.94
CA ARG A 89 -22.63 2.10 2.04
C ARG A 89 -21.25 1.56 2.36
N PHE A 90 -20.93 1.44 3.64
CA PHE A 90 -19.66 0.89 4.10
C PHE A 90 -19.42 -0.52 3.57
N ILE A 91 -20.40 -1.42 3.74
CA ILE A 91 -20.28 -2.82 3.31
C ILE A 91 -20.19 -2.94 1.79
N LEU A 92 -20.93 -2.12 1.04
CA LEU A 92 -20.81 -2.08 -0.42
C LEU A 92 -19.41 -1.64 -0.88
N LEU A 93 -18.80 -0.66 -0.21
CA LEU A 93 -17.41 -0.26 -0.49
C LEU A 93 -16.43 -1.40 -0.17
N VAL A 94 -16.61 -2.09 0.96
CA VAL A 94 -15.78 -3.26 1.31
C VAL A 94 -15.92 -4.37 0.27
N LEU A 95 -17.12 -4.68 -0.21
CA LEU A 95 -17.34 -5.68 -1.26
C LEU A 95 -16.73 -5.25 -2.61
N MET A 96 -16.86 -3.98 -3.01
CA MET A 96 -16.20 -3.47 -4.22
C MET A 96 -14.68 -3.57 -4.12
N PHE A 97 -14.12 -3.35 -2.93
CA PHE A 97 -12.69 -3.49 -2.69
C PHE A 97 -12.23 -4.96 -2.82
N VAL A 98 -13.00 -5.91 -2.31
CA VAL A 98 -12.69 -7.34 -2.49
C VAL A 98 -12.76 -7.72 -3.97
N VAL A 99 -13.75 -7.24 -4.72
CA VAL A 99 -13.88 -7.52 -6.16
C VAL A 99 -12.71 -6.92 -6.97
N SER A 100 -12.24 -5.72 -6.67
CA SER A 100 -11.07 -5.16 -7.38
C SER A 100 -9.79 -5.93 -7.09
N MET A 101 -9.60 -6.41 -5.85
CA MET A 101 -8.48 -7.29 -5.51
C MET A 101 -8.52 -8.59 -6.31
N MET A 102 -9.70 -9.18 -6.47
CA MET A 102 -9.89 -10.40 -7.24
C MET A 102 -9.45 -10.26 -8.69
N PHE A 103 -9.80 -9.14 -9.34
CA PHE A 103 -9.35 -8.87 -10.70
C PHE A 103 -7.83 -8.75 -10.80
N LEU A 104 -7.17 -8.16 -9.80
CA LEU A 104 -5.71 -8.06 -9.77
C LEU A 104 -5.05 -9.44 -9.60
N ILE A 105 -5.56 -10.28 -8.69
CA ILE A 105 -4.93 -11.58 -8.38
C ILE A 105 -4.96 -12.54 -9.57
N VAL A 106 -6.09 -12.60 -10.28
CA VAL A 106 -6.34 -13.59 -11.33
C VAL A 106 -5.73 -13.17 -12.67
N SER A 107 -5.42 -11.88 -12.87
CA SER A 107 -5.01 -11.38 -14.18
C SER A 107 -3.52 -11.57 -14.50
N PRO A 108 -3.17 -12.29 -15.59
CA PRO A 108 -1.81 -12.40 -16.10
C PRO A 108 -1.53 -11.44 -17.28
N ASN A 109 -2.39 -10.44 -17.50
CA ASN A 109 -2.23 -9.41 -18.52
C ASN A 109 -2.11 -8.02 -17.86
N MET A 110 -1.16 -7.21 -18.33
CA MET A 110 -0.91 -5.85 -17.83
C MET A 110 -2.13 -4.92 -17.89
N ILE A 111 -2.97 -5.03 -18.93
CA ILE A 111 -4.17 -4.21 -19.06
C ILE A 111 -5.20 -4.59 -17.99
N SER A 112 -5.42 -5.88 -17.77
CA SER A 112 -6.34 -6.35 -16.73
C SER A 112 -5.84 -6.06 -15.32
N ILE A 113 -4.52 -6.08 -15.09
CA ILE A 113 -3.93 -5.64 -13.81
C ILE A 113 -4.29 -4.18 -13.54
N LEU A 114 -4.20 -3.29 -14.53
CA LEU A 114 -4.56 -1.87 -14.37
C LEU A 114 -6.01 -1.71 -13.88
N LEU A 115 -6.96 -2.50 -14.39
CA LEU A 115 -8.36 -2.44 -13.95
C LEU A 115 -8.52 -2.77 -12.45
N GLY A 116 -7.85 -3.83 -11.99
CA GLY A 116 -7.85 -4.19 -10.57
C GLY A 116 -7.10 -3.16 -9.72
N TRP A 117 -5.97 -2.68 -10.23
CA TRP A 117 -5.09 -1.72 -9.57
C TRP A 117 -5.75 -0.36 -9.33
N ASP A 118 -6.32 0.24 -10.38
CA ASP A 118 -7.07 1.50 -10.29
C ASP A 118 -8.33 1.34 -9.41
N GLY A 119 -9.01 0.19 -9.53
CA GLY A 119 -10.16 -0.15 -8.71
C GLY A 119 -9.82 -0.17 -7.21
N LEU A 120 -8.69 -0.78 -6.85
CA LEU A 120 -8.19 -0.79 -5.47
C LEU A 120 -7.89 0.62 -4.98
N GLY A 121 -7.18 1.43 -5.77
CA GLY A 121 -6.82 2.81 -5.40
C GLY A 121 -8.03 3.74 -5.23
N LEU A 122 -9.05 3.61 -6.08
CA LEU A 122 -10.28 4.41 -5.97
C LEU A 122 -11.14 3.99 -4.77
N VAL A 123 -11.31 2.69 -4.54
CA VAL A 123 -12.13 2.23 -3.42
C VAL A 123 -11.42 2.50 -2.08
N SER A 124 -10.10 2.35 -2.01
CA SER A 124 -9.34 2.70 -0.80
C SER A 124 -9.48 4.17 -0.43
N TYR A 125 -9.48 5.07 -1.42
CA TYR A 125 -9.71 6.49 -1.20
C TYR A 125 -11.08 6.77 -0.55
N LEU A 126 -12.14 6.15 -1.08
CA LEU A 126 -13.49 6.30 -0.56
C LEU A 126 -13.63 5.77 0.87
N LEU A 127 -12.89 4.70 1.20
CA LEU A 127 -12.86 4.13 2.55
C LEU A 127 -12.08 5.01 3.54
N VAL A 128 -10.96 5.63 3.12
CA VAL A 128 -10.18 6.55 3.98
C VAL A 128 -10.96 7.82 4.31
N ILE A 129 -11.76 8.33 3.37
CA ILE A 129 -12.56 9.56 3.55
C ILE A 129 -13.92 9.31 4.23
N TYR A 130 -14.17 8.09 4.71
CA TYR A 130 -15.48 7.71 5.27
C TYR A 130 -16.01 8.69 6.33
N TYR A 131 -15.16 9.14 7.28
CA TYR A 131 -15.54 10.07 8.34
C TYR A 131 -15.61 11.56 7.93
N GLN A 132 -15.21 11.92 6.71
CA GLN A 132 -15.37 13.27 6.14
C GLN A 132 -14.77 14.43 6.98
N ASN A 133 -13.72 14.15 7.76
CA ASN A 133 -12.97 15.13 8.53
C ASN A 133 -11.83 15.76 7.69
N VAL A 134 -11.39 16.98 8.02
CA VAL A 134 -10.27 17.66 7.35
C VAL A 134 -9.00 16.80 7.34
N SER A 135 -8.69 16.13 8.45
CA SER A 135 -7.58 15.18 8.55
C SER A 135 -7.76 14.00 7.59
N SER A 136 -8.97 13.42 7.51
CA SER A 136 -9.27 12.31 6.60
C SER A 136 -9.22 12.71 5.12
N TYR A 137 -9.62 13.95 4.76
CA TYR A 137 -9.48 14.47 3.41
C TYR A 137 -8.02 14.65 3.01
N GLY A 138 -7.20 15.19 3.92
CA GLY A 138 -5.75 15.33 3.71
C GLY A 138 -5.08 13.97 3.54
N ALA A 139 -5.38 13.01 4.42
CA ALA A 139 -4.88 11.64 4.32
C ALA A 139 -5.32 10.96 3.01
N GLY A 140 -6.61 11.04 2.67
CA GLY A 140 -7.16 10.46 1.45
C GLY A 140 -6.50 11.03 0.19
N MET A 141 -6.30 12.35 0.11
CA MET A 141 -5.61 12.96 -1.04
C MET A 141 -4.17 12.48 -1.17
N LEU A 142 -3.45 12.34 -0.05
CA LEU A 142 -2.09 11.79 -0.06
C LEU A 142 -2.06 10.37 -0.61
N THR A 143 -2.99 9.51 -0.19
CA THR A 143 -3.05 8.11 -0.68
C THR A 143 -3.34 8.00 -2.18
N VAL A 144 -4.24 8.83 -2.73
CA VAL A 144 -4.56 8.77 -4.17
C VAL A 144 -3.42 9.29 -5.01
N LEU A 145 -2.84 10.43 -4.62
CA LEU A 145 -1.75 11.02 -5.39
C LEU A 145 -0.51 10.12 -5.41
N SER A 146 -0.17 9.46 -4.30
CA SER A 146 0.95 8.51 -4.28
C SER A 146 0.68 7.28 -5.16
N ASN A 147 -0.53 6.73 -5.13
CA ASN A 147 -0.89 5.56 -5.94
C ASN A 147 -0.92 5.88 -7.43
N ARG A 148 -1.38 7.08 -7.83
CA ARG A 148 -1.43 7.52 -9.23
C ARG A 148 -0.06 7.58 -9.91
N ILE A 149 1.01 7.77 -9.16
CA ILE A 149 2.39 7.66 -9.69
C ILE A 149 2.65 6.22 -10.19
N GLY A 150 2.16 5.22 -9.45
CA GLY A 150 2.25 3.81 -9.84
C GLY A 150 1.40 3.51 -11.07
N ASP A 151 0.18 4.06 -11.16
CA ASP A 151 -0.71 3.88 -12.31
C ASP A 151 -0.06 4.39 -13.60
N VAL A 152 0.61 5.56 -13.54
CA VAL A 152 1.37 6.10 -14.67
C VAL A 152 2.50 5.15 -15.08
N ALA A 153 3.20 4.54 -14.12
CA ALA A 153 4.25 3.57 -14.41
C ALA A 153 3.71 2.30 -15.07
N LEU A 154 2.55 1.79 -14.62
CA LEU A 154 1.87 0.66 -15.26
C LEU A 154 1.38 1.02 -16.67
N LEU A 155 0.84 2.22 -16.89
CA LEU A 155 0.44 2.69 -18.22
C LEU A 155 1.64 2.79 -19.18
N LEU A 156 2.78 3.30 -18.71
CA LEU A 156 4.03 3.28 -19.49
C LEU A 156 4.47 1.83 -19.77
N GLY A 157 4.33 0.92 -18.81
CA GLY A 157 4.61 -0.51 -19.01
C GLY A 157 3.72 -1.15 -20.08
N ILE A 158 2.43 -0.83 -20.10
CA ILE A 158 1.48 -1.28 -21.13
C ILE A 158 1.91 -0.77 -22.52
N ALA A 159 2.38 0.47 -22.62
CA ALA A 159 2.85 1.03 -23.88
C ALA A 159 4.11 0.30 -24.40
N TRP A 160 5.07 -0.02 -23.51
CA TRP A 160 6.28 -0.75 -23.88
C TRP A 160 6.05 -2.23 -24.22
N MET A 161 5.07 -2.88 -23.58
CA MET A 161 4.70 -4.28 -23.89
C MET A 161 4.20 -4.49 -25.31
N ILE A 162 3.78 -3.42 -26.01
CA ILE A 162 3.36 -3.50 -27.42
C ILE A 162 4.49 -4.02 -28.32
N ASN A 163 5.76 -3.82 -27.94
CA ASN A 163 6.91 -4.33 -28.69
C ASN A 163 6.92 -5.87 -28.80
N PHE A 164 6.32 -6.58 -27.83
CA PHE A 164 6.17 -8.03 -27.85
C PHE A 164 4.91 -8.52 -28.60
N GLY A 165 4.06 -7.60 -29.05
CA GLY A 165 2.84 -7.89 -29.81
C GLY A 165 1.63 -8.32 -28.97
N SER A 166 1.80 -8.63 -27.68
CA SER A 166 0.71 -8.89 -26.75
C SER A 166 1.03 -8.44 -25.33
N TRP A 167 -0.01 -8.25 -24.50
CA TRP A 167 0.10 -7.75 -23.13
C TRP A 167 0.12 -8.85 -22.05
N SER A 168 -0.02 -10.12 -22.45
CA SER A 168 0.07 -11.28 -21.56
C SER A 168 1.53 -11.54 -21.18
N PHE A 169 1.95 -11.06 -20.01
CA PHE A 169 3.36 -11.06 -19.63
C PHE A 169 3.91 -12.46 -19.32
N ILE A 170 3.07 -13.39 -18.85
CA ILE A 170 3.50 -14.73 -18.39
C ILE A 170 4.26 -15.51 -19.46
N TYR A 171 3.89 -15.38 -20.73
CA TYR A 171 4.59 -16.09 -21.80
C TYR A 171 5.98 -15.52 -22.11
N TYR A 172 6.28 -14.29 -21.68
CA TYR A 172 7.49 -13.56 -22.05
C TYR A 172 8.52 -13.44 -20.94
N LEU A 173 8.12 -13.54 -19.66
CA LEU A 173 8.98 -13.26 -18.51
C LEU A 173 10.31 -14.03 -18.57
N ASP A 174 10.24 -15.34 -18.80
CA ASP A 174 11.41 -16.21 -18.78
C ASP A 174 12.26 -16.06 -20.04
N PHE A 175 11.62 -16.03 -21.21
CA PHE A 175 12.30 -16.00 -22.51
C PHE A 175 13.00 -14.67 -22.79
N LEU A 176 12.48 -13.54 -22.30
CA LEU A 176 12.96 -12.20 -22.64
C LEU A 176 13.62 -11.45 -21.47
N SER A 177 13.92 -12.15 -20.37
CA SER A 177 14.53 -11.61 -19.13
C SER A 177 15.84 -10.82 -19.33
N GLY A 178 16.54 -10.99 -20.45
CA GLY A 178 17.77 -10.24 -20.79
C GLY A 178 17.60 -9.06 -21.75
N SER A 179 16.42 -8.85 -22.32
CA SER A 179 16.18 -7.77 -23.28
C SER A 179 16.07 -6.41 -22.58
N VAL A 180 16.52 -5.34 -23.26
CA VAL A 180 16.43 -3.96 -22.72
C VAL A 180 14.97 -3.58 -22.47
N GLU A 181 14.07 -4.01 -23.34
CA GLU A 181 12.63 -3.76 -23.23
C GLU A 181 12.05 -4.37 -21.95
N MET A 182 12.36 -5.65 -21.68
CA MET A 182 11.91 -6.31 -20.46
C MET A 182 12.57 -5.72 -19.20
N GLY A 183 13.82 -5.27 -19.30
CA GLY A 183 14.49 -4.53 -18.23
C GLY A 183 13.78 -3.21 -17.88
N LEU A 184 13.29 -2.48 -18.88
CA LEU A 184 12.50 -1.26 -18.67
C LEU A 184 11.11 -1.56 -18.09
N ILE A 185 10.44 -2.60 -18.60
CA ILE A 185 9.12 -3.01 -18.09
C ILE A 185 9.22 -3.45 -16.62
N SER A 186 10.21 -4.29 -16.28
CA SER A 186 10.44 -4.72 -14.90
C SER A 186 10.77 -3.55 -13.97
N PHE A 187 11.54 -2.56 -14.43
CA PHE A 187 11.79 -1.34 -13.65
C PHE A 187 10.51 -0.52 -13.40
N LEU A 188 9.67 -0.32 -14.42
CA LEU A 188 8.39 0.41 -14.28
C LEU A 188 7.42 -0.33 -13.35
N VAL A 189 7.36 -1.66 -13.46
CA VAL A 189 6.61 -2.54 -12.57
C VAL A 189 7.10 -2.42 -11.13
N VAL A 190 8.42 -2.41 -10.92
CA VAL A 190 9.02 -2.18 -9.60
C VAL A 190 8.62 -0.81 -9.04
N LEU A 191 8.61 0.23 -9.86
CA LEU A 191 8.17 1.56 -9.43
C LEU A 191 6.69 1.57 -8.99
N ALA A 192 5.81 0.90 -9.73
CA ALA A 192 4.40 0.74 -9.34
C ALA A 192 4.23 -0.09 -8.06
N ALA A 193 5.00 -1.16 -7.91
CA ALA A 193 4.96 -1.96 -6.69
C ALA A 193 5.46 -1.16 -5.48
N MET A 194 6.50 -0.33 -5.63
CA MET A 194 7.03 0.49 -4.53
C MET A 194 6.04 1.54 -4.03
N THR A 195 5.19 2.11 -4.90
CA THR A 195 4.18 3.10 -4.48
C THR A 195 3.07 2.45 -3.63
N SER A 196 2.52 1.32 -4.11
CA SER A 196 1.45 0.58 -3.42
C SER A 196 1.93 -0.13 -2.15
N SER A 197 3.18 -0.60 -2.10
CA SER A 197 3.76 -1.26 -0.91
C SER A 197 4.43 -0.28 0.06
N ALA A 198 4.24 1.02 -0.14
CA ALA A 198 4.74 2.10 0.71
C ALA A 198 6.26 2.05 0.98
N GLN A 199 7.06 1.69 -0.02
CA GLN A 199 8.52 1.71 0.10
C GLN A 199 9.04 3.15 0.02
N ILE A 200 10.25 3.41 0.54
CA ILE A 200 10.92 4.71 0.42
C ILE A 200 11.10 4.99 -1.08
N PRO A 201 10.66 6.17 -1.59
CA PRO A 201 10.28 7.38 -0.85
C PRO A 201 8.78 7.55 -0.52
N PHE A 202 7.92 6.65 -0.98
CA PHE A 202 6.46 6.73 -0.87
C PHE A 202 5.89 6.16 0.44
N SER A 203 6.65 6.15 1.53
CA SER A 203 6.22 5.53 2.79
C SER A 203 5.22 6.35 3.61
N SER A 204 5.10 7.66 3.34
CA SER A 204 4.35 8.60 4.18
C SER A 204 2.84 8.38 4.19
N TRP A 205 2.26 7.80 3.13
CA TRP A 205 0.81 7.69 3.02
C TRP A 205 0.22 6.59 3.90
N LEU A 206 0.99 5.53 4.23
CA LEU A 206 0.46 4.38 4.96
C LEU A 206 0.10 4.73 6.42
N PRO A 207 0.95 5.42 7.22
CA PRO A 207 0.54 5.84 8.56
C PRO A 207 -0.57 6.89 8.54
N ALA A 208 -0.59 7.77 7.54
CA ALA A 208 -1.66 8.75 7.38
C ALA A 208 -3.02 8.10 7.08
N ALA A 209 -3.04 6.96 6.38
CA ALA A 209 -4.27 6.23 6.04
C ALA A 209 -4.97 5.62 7.27
N MET A 210 -4.32 5.57 8.44
CA MET A 210 -4.93 5.10 9.70
C MET A 210 -6.00 6.04 10.27
N ALA A 211 -6.30 7.15 9.58
CA ALA A 211 -7.51 7.95 9.82
C ALA A 211 -8.81 7.21 9.43
N ALA A 212 -8.70 6.11 8.67
CA ALA A 212 -9.83 5.25 8.31
C ALA A 212 -10.36 4.46 9.53
N PRO A 213 -11.64 4.02 9.50
CA PRO A 213 -12.18 3.15 10.55
C PRO A 213 -11.38 1.84 10.69
N THR A 214 -11.27 1.31 11.90
CA THR A 214 -10.39 0.15 12.18
C THR A 214 -10.74 -1.15 11.42
N PRO A 215 -12.01 -1.47 11.07
CA PRO A 215 -12.29 -2.60 10.19
C PRO A 215 -11.67 -2.42 8.79
N VAL A 216 -11.57 -1.18 8.30
CA VAL A 216 -10.93 -0.88 7.01
C VAL A 216 -9.43 -1.07 7.13
N SER A 217 -8.79 -0.57 8.19
CA SER A 217 -7.35 -0.77 8.35
C SER A 217 -6.99 -2.25 8.52
N ALA A 218 -7.84 -3.02 9.21
CA ALA A 218 -7.72 -4.47 9.31
C ALA A 218 -7.80 -5.20 7.96
N LEU A 219 -8.47 -4.65 6.95
CA LEU A 219 -8.61 -5.27 5.62
C LEU A 219 -7.59 -4.70 4.63
N VAL A 220 -7.64 -3.38 4.41
CA VAL A 220 -6.89 -2.65 3.37
C VAL A 220 -5.39 -2.68 3.63
N HIS A 221 -4.96 -2.48 4.89
CA HIS A 221 -3.55 -2.32 5.22
C HIS A 221 -2.86 -3.62 5.63
N SER A 222 -3.61 -4.68 5.97
CA SER A 222 -3.03 -5.96 6.39
C SER A 222 -2.82 -6.94 5.22
N SER A 223 -3.80 -7.06 4.32
CA SER A 223 -3.96 -8.26 3.49
C SER A 223 -4.12 -8.01 2.00
N THR A 224 -4.40 -6.78 1.56
CA THR A 224 -4.94 -6.52 0.21
C THR A 224 -4.24 -5.40 -0.56
N LEU A 225 -4.37 -4.13 -0.16
CA LEU A 225 -3.85 -3.03 -0.99
C LEU A 225 -2.32 -3.01 -1.00
N VAL A 226 -1.72 -3.14 0.18
CA VAL A 226 -0.27 -3.03 0.33
C VAL A 226 0.45 -4.30 -0.13
N THR A 227 -0.22 -5.44 -0.07
CA THR A 227 0.26 -6.74 -0.53
C THR A 227 0.09 -6.91 -2.04
N ALA A 228 -0.81 -6.17 -2.72
CA ALA A 228 -0.98 -6.22 -4.16
C ALA A 228 0.32 -5.88 -4.92
N GLY A 229 1.07 -4.89 -4.46
CA GLY A 229 2.39 -4.56 -5.02
C GLY A 229 3.39 -5.70 -4.86
N VAL A 230 3.44 -6.33 -3.69
CA VAL A 230 4.32 -7.48 -3.42
C VAL A 230 3.91 -8.69 -4.27
N TYR A 231 2.62 -8.98 -4.40
CA TYR A 231 2.11 -10.04 -5.25
C TYR A 231 2.47 -9.83 -6.72
N LEU A 232 2.36 -8.60 -7.22
CA LEU A 232 2.78 -8.25 -8.57
C LEU A 232 4.29 -8.50 -8.77
N LEU A 233 5.14 -8.12 -7.80
CA LEU A 233 6.57 -8.42 -7.84
C LEU A 233 6.87 -9.92 -7.80
N ILE A 234 6.12 -10.72 -7.04
CA ILE A 234 6.26 -12.19 -7.02
C ILE A 234 6.01 -12.76 -8.41
N ARG A 235 5.01 -12.26 -9.14
CA ARG A 235 4.72 -12.70 -10.52
C ARG A 235 5.80 -12.29 -11.52
N PHE A 236 6.36 -11.10 -11.37
CA PHE A 236 7.41 -10.58 -12.25
C PHE A 236 8.83 -11.01 -11.86
N SER A 237 9.01 -11.73 -10.76
CA SER A 237 10.34 -12.06 -10.22
C SER A 237 11.30 -12.74 -11.22
N PRO A 238 10.87 -13.63 -12.13
CA PRO A 238 11.78 -14.25 -13.09
C PRO A 238 12.44 -13.25 -14.05
N SER A 239 11.84 -12.07 -14.24
CA SER A 239 12.35 -11.03 -15.14
C SER A 239 13.38 -10.09 -14.51
N PHE A 240 13.63 -10.20 -13.20
CA PHE A 240 14.48 -9.24 -12.52
C PHE A 240 15.97 -9.47 -12.80
N GLY A 241 16.61 -8.46 -13.39
CA GLY A 241 18.05 -8.44 -13.58
C GLY A 241 18.82 -8.15 -12.28
N TYR A 242 20.12 -8.42 -12.29
CA TYR A 242 21.01 -8.23 -11.14
C TYR A 242 20.97 -6.81 -10.54
N LEU A 243 21.06 -5.78 -11.39
CA LEU A 243 21.03 -4.37 -10.94
C LEU A 243 19.73 -4.01 -10.24
N LEU A 244 18.60 -4.49 -10.76
CA LEU A 244 17.28 -4.25 -10.20
C LEU A 244 17.15 -4.91 -8.82
N ASN A 245 17.62 -6.15 -8.69
CA ASN A 245 17.64 -6.87 -7.42
C ASN A 245 18.50 -6.15 -6.36
N VAL A 246 19.69 -5.65 -6.71
CA VAL A 246 20.53 -4.88 -5.77
C VAL A 246 19.84 -3.58 -5.34
N ALA A 247 19.18 -2.87 -6.26
CA ALA A 247 18.44 -1.66 -5.94
C ALA A 247 17.25 -1.95 -5.01
N LEU A 248 16.46 -2.98 -5.33
CA LEU A 248 15.33 -3.44 -4.52
C LEU A 248 15.77 -3.85 -3.11
N LEU A 249 16.86 -4.61 -2.99
CA LEU A 249 17.44 -5.03 -1.71
C LEU A 249 17.76 -3.83 -0.82
N LEU A 250 18.39 -2.80 -1.39
CA LEU A 250 18.77 -1.60 -0.62
C LEU A 250 17.55 -0.79 -0.19
N ILE A 251 16.62 -0.53 -1.11
CA ILE A 251 15.41 0.26 -0.82
C ILE A 251 14.56 -0.44 0.24
N SER A 252 14.35 -1.75 0.10
CA SER A 252 13.57 -2.57 1.05
C SER A 252 14.25 -2.75 2.40
N GLY A 253 15.59 -2.80 2.45
CA GLY A 253 16.32 -2.83 3.71
C GLY A 253 16.22 -1.52 4.48
N LEU A 254 16.32 -0.39 3.77
CA LEU A 254 16.17 0.93 4.37
C LEU A 254 14.75 1.18 4.87
N THR A 255 13.72 0.71 4.16
CA THR A 255 12.33 0.82 4.63
C THR A 255 12.08 -0.01 5.87
N MET A 256 12.61 -1.24 5.91
CA MET A 256 12.48 -2.11 7.07
C MET A 256 13.11 -1.46 8.31
N PHE A 257 14.30 -0.88 8.16
CA PHE A 257 15.00 -0.21 9.25
C PHE A 257 14.31 1.08 9.70
N MET A 258 13.90 1.94 8.76
CA MET A 258 13.19 3.19 9.05
C MET A 258 11.86 2.93 9.77
N ALA A 259 11.08 1.95 9.30
CA ALA A 259 9.83 1.54 9.92
C ALA A 259 10.03 1.03 11.36
N GLY A 260 11.03 0.16 11.56
CA GLY A 260 11.34 -0.41 12.87
C GLY A 260 11.79 0.63 13.87
N LEU A 261 12.57 1.63 13.45
CA LEU A 261 12.93 2.76 14.29
C LEU A 261 11.72 3.65 14.62
N GLY A 262 10.91 4.02 13.63
CA GLY A 262 9.74 4.86 13.84
C GLY A 262 8.73 4.25 14.81
N ALA A 263 8.48 2.94 14.70
CA ALA A 263 7.55 2.22 15.58
C ALA A 263 7.97 2.25 17.06
N ASN A 264 9.27 2.36 17.35
CA ASN A 264 9.77 2.46 18.73
C ASN A 264 9.55 3.84 19.36
N PHE A 265 9.23 4.88 18.59
CA PHE A 265 9.01 6.23 19.11
C PHE A 265 7.56 6.72 18.96
N GLU A 266 6.76 6.11 18.08
CA GLU A 266 5.33 6.37 17.97
C GLU A 266 4.55 5.89 19.20
N TYR A 267 3.44 6.55 19.55
CA TYR A 267 2.60 6.20 20.71
C TYR A 267 1.16 5.78 20.36
N ASP A 268 0.68 6.08 19.15
CA ASP A 268 -0.64 5.67 18.72
C ASP A 268 -0.66 4.18 18.37
N LEU A 269 -1.60 3.42 18.92
CA LEU A 269 -1.69 1.97 18.73
C LEU A 269 -1.83 1.58 17.25
N SER A 270 -2.69 2.29 16.52
CA SER A 270 -2.92 2.06 15.09
C SER A 270 -1.68 2.36 14.24
N SER A 271 -0.92 3.42 14.57
CA SER A 271 0.29 3.82 13.83
C SER A 271 1.47 2.86 14.07
N ILE A 272 1.62 2.30 15.27
CA ILE A 272 2.63 1.25 15.54
C ILE A 272 2.31 -0.01 14.75
N ILE A 273 1.04 -0.43 14.69
CA ILE A 273 0.64 -1.59 13.90
C ILE A 273 0.86 -1.30 12.40
N ALA A 274 0.59 -0.08 11.94
CA ALA A 274 0.88 0.37 10.58
C ALA A 274 2.38 0.30 10.25
N LEU A 275 3.25 0.88 11.07
CA LEU A 275 4.71 0.84 10.86
C LEU A 275 5.26 -0.57 10.92
N SER A 276 4.69 -1.43 11.76
CA SER A 276 5.06 -2.84 11.79
C SER A 276 4.57 -3.63 10.57
N THR A 277 3.58 -3.15 9.79
CA THR A 277 3.29 -3.70 8.45
C THR A 277 4.32 -3.23 7.43
N LEU A 278 4.71 -1.94 7.48
CA LEU A 278 5.74 -1.36 6.61
C LEU A 278 7.07 -2.15 6.73
N SER A 279 7.46 -2.52 7.95
CA SER A 279 8.66 -3.33 8.17
C SER A 279 8.56 -4.72 7.53
N GLN A 280 7.42 -5.40 7.69
CA GLN A 280 7.23 -6.75 7.14
C GLN A 280 7.12 -6.74 5.61
N LEU A 281 6.56 -5.69 5.01
CA LEU A 281 6.55 -5.49 3.56
C LEU A 281 7.96 -5.25 3.01
N GLY A 282 8.79 -4.47 3.74
CA GLY A 282 10.21 -4.36 3.47
C GLY A 282 10.89 -5.74 3.49
N LEU A 283 10.56 -6.59 4.46
CA LEU A 283 11.09 -7.97 4.53
C LEU A 283 10.64 -8.81 3.33
N MET A 284 9.37 -8.75 2.95
CA MET A 284 8.87 -9.46 1.76
C MET A 284 9.59 -9.01 0.48
N ILE A 285 9.75 -7.72 0.23
CA ILE A 285 10.42 -7.22 -0.98
C ILE A 285 11.91 -7.55 -0.96
N MET A 286 12.54 -7.49 0.22
CA MET A 286 13.93 -7.93 0.40
C MET A 286 14.10 -9.41 0.03
N THR A 287 13.17 -10.29 0.40
CA THR A 287 13.25 -11.71 -0.01
C THR A 287 13.09 -11.93 -1.51
N ILE A 288 12.23 -11.16 -2.17
CA ILE A 288 12.07 -11.20 -3.62
C ILE A 288 13.37 -10.77 -4.31
N SER A 289 14.06 -9.76 -3.78
CA SER A 289 15.33 -9.27 -4.34
C SER A 289 16.46 -10.31 -4.31
N VAL A 290 16.43 -11.24 -3.36
CA VAL A 290 17.38 -12.36 -3.26
C VAL A 290 17.00 -13.52 -4.20
N GLY A 291 15.80 -13.50 -4.78
CA GLY A 291 15.28 -14.54 -5.67
C GLY A 291 14.43 -15.61 -4.97
N LEU A 292 14.02 -15.38 -3.71
CA LEU A 292 13.22 -16.33 -2.92
C LEU A 292 11.72 -16.00 -2.99
N SER A 293 11.16 -15.91 -4.19
CA SER A 293 9.76 -15.46 -4.40
C SER A 293 8.71 -16.38 -3.78
N GLY A 294 8.95 -17.71 -3.75
CA GLY A 294 8.06 -18.66 -3.09
C GLY A 294 7.96 -18.46 -1.56
N LEU A 295 9.08 -18.11 -0.91
CA LEU A 295 9.09 -17.80 0.53
C LEU A 295 8.44 -16.45 0.82
N ALA A 296 8.66 -15.47 -0.05
CA ALA A 296 7.97 -14.18 0.02
C ALA A 296 6.45 -14.36 -0.03
N PHE A 297 5.96 -15.22 -0.94
CA PHE A 297 4.53 -15.54 -1.04
C PHE A 297 4.02 -16.25 0.22
N PHE A 298 4.76 -17.22 0.74
CA PHE A 298 4.40 -17.90 1.99
C PHE A 298 4.30 -16.92 3.17
N HIS A 299 5.28 -16.02 3.33
CA HIS A 299 5.24 -15.01 4.37
C HIS A 299 4.10 -14.00 4.17
N LEU A 300 3.77 -13.64 2.92
CA LEU A 300 2.62 -12.77 2.62
C LEU A 300 1.31 -13.38 3.13
N LEU A 301 1.10 -14.70 2.96
CA LEU A 301 -0.08 -15.39 3.45
C LEU A 301 -0.13 -15.44 4.99
N THR A 302 0.97 -15.81 5.65
CA THR A 302 1.01 -15.87 7.13
C THR A 302 0.87 -14.48 7.74
N HIS A 303 1.52 -13.47 7.16
CA HIS A 303 1.42 -12.06 7.54
C HIS A 303 -0.01 -11.54 7.52
N ALA A 304 -0.75 -11.83 6.43
CA ALA A 304 -2.14 -11.40 6.31
C ALA A 304 -3.01 -11.91 7.47
N LEU A 305 -2.80 -13.16 7.92
CA LEU A 305 -3.55 -13.76 9.03
C LEU A 305 -3.28 -13.07 10.38
N PHE A 306 -2.02 -12.99 10.81
CA PHE A 306 -1.72 -12.45 12.14
C PHE A 306 -1.85 -10.92 12.21
N LYS A 307 -1.62 -10.18 11.11
CA LYS A 307 -1.84 -8.72 11.08
C LYS A 307 -3.31 -8.35 11.11
N ALA A 308 -4.17 -9.06 10.37
CA ALA A 308 -5.60 -8.82 10.45
C ALA A 308 -6.12 -9.06 11.88
N LEU A 309 -5.57 -10.08 12.57
CA LEU A 309 -5.88 -10.30 13.98
C LEU A 309 -5.39 -9.16 14.88
N LEU A 310 -4.17 -8.65 14.68
CA LEU A 310 -3.64 -7.50 15.44
C LEU A 310 -4.51 -6.26 15.29
N PHE A 311 -4.93 -5.92 14.07
CA PHE A 311 -5.78 -4.76 13.83
C PHE A 311 -7.19 -4.92 14.43
N MET A 312 -7.79 -6.11 14.37
CA MET A 312 -9.09 -6.35 15.02
C MET A 312 -9.00 -6.33 16.54
N CYS A 313 -7.93 -6.89 17.13
CA CYS A 313 -7.72 -6.78 18.57
C CYS A 313 -7.50 -5.33 18.99
N ALA A 314 -6.67 -4.58 18.26
CA ALA A 314 -6.46 -3.16 18.52
C ALA A 314 -7.76 -2.35 18.36
N GLY A 315 -8.57 -2.64 17.35
CA GLY A 315 -9.89 -2.03 17.16
C GLY A 315 -10.82 -2.28 18.35
N SER A 316 -10.85 -3.51 18.88
CA SER A 316 -11.65 -3.84 20.06
C SER A 316 -11.16 -3.09 21.31
N VAL A 317 -9.84 -2.93 21.47
CA VAL A 317 -9.25 -2.14 22.55
C VAL A 317 -9.60 -0.66 22.40
N ILE A 318 -9.48 -0.09 21.20
CA ILE A 318 -9.82 1.32 20.93
C ILE A 318 -11.30 1.58 21.19
N HIS A 319 -12.19 0.71 20.70
CA HIS A 319 -13.64 0.84 20.92
C HIS A 319 -13.99 0.75 22.41
N SER A 320 -13.37 -0.20 23.12
CA SER A 320 -13.53 -0.33 24.56
C SER A 320 -12.93 0.83 25.35
N MET A 321 -11.98 1.60 24.79
CA MET A 321 -11.32 2.74 25.45
C MET A 321 -11.92 4.09 25.05
N GLY A 322 -13.14 4.10 24.51
CA GLY A 322 -13.82 5.33 24.08
C GLY A 322 -13.06 6.07 22.98
N ASP A 323 -12.54 5.34 22.00
CA ASP A 323 -11.77 5.83 20.85
C ASP A 323 -10.41 6.47 21.18
N SER A 324 -9.90 6.28 22.41
CA SER A 324 -8.52 6.66 22.73
C SER A 324 -7.52 5.64 22.15
N GLN A 325 -6.62 6.12 21.28
CA GLN A 325 -5.64 5.29 20.57
C GLN A 325 -4.24 5.31 21.21
N ASP A 326 -3.99 6.27 22.09
CA ASP A 326 -2.66 6.48 22.69
C ASP A 326 -2.38 5.42 23.76
N ILE A 327 -1.30 4.66 23.54
CA ILE A 327 -0.87 3.55 24.38
C ILE A 327 -0.53 4.00 25.81
N ARG A 328 -0.18 5.28 26.02
CA ARG A 328 0.17 5.80 27.36
C ARG A 328 -1.02 5.80 28.32
N PHE A 329 -2.23 5.92 27.80
CA PHE A 329 -3.45 5.85 28.60
C PHE A 329 -3.96 4.41 28.79
N MET A 330 -3.35 3.44 28.11
CA MET A 330 -3.68 2.02 28.26
C MET A 330 -2.92 1.41 29.45
N GLY A 331 -3.31 0.19 29.80
CA GLY A 331 -2.67 -0.63 30.83
C GLY A 331 -3.66 -1.62 31.46
N GLY A 332 -3.15 -2.70 32.05
CA GLY A 332 -3.95 -3.67 32.80
C GLY A 332 -5.00 -4.45 31.99
N LEU A 333 -4.94 -4.41 30.65
CA LEU A 333 -5.97 -5.00 29.79
C LEU A 333 -6.10 -6.52 29.94
N SER A 334 -5.05 -7.19 30.42
CA SER A 334 -5.05 -8.63 30.74
C SER A 334 -6.11 -9.02 31.78
N VAL A 335 -6.45 -8.09 32.70
CA VAL A 335 -7.44 -8.33 33.75
C VAL A 335 -8.85 -7.96 33.29
N TYR A 336 -8.99 -6.84 32.58
CA TYR A 336 -10.31 -6.32 32.20
C TYR A 336 -10.89 -6.98 30.94
N MET A 337 -10.03 -7.37 30.00
CA MET A 337 -10.42 -7.90 28.69
C MET A 337 -9.55 -9.13 28.34
N PRO A 338 -9.75 -10.26 29.05
CA PRO A 338 -8.85 -11.41 28.99
C PRO A 338 -8.85 -12.08 27.61
N PHE A 339 -9.96 -12.02 26.87
CA PHE A 339 -10.04 -12.69 25.58
C PHE A 339 -9.27 -11.91 24.50
N THR A 340 -9.56 -10.62 24.35
CA THR A 340 -8.88 -9.75 23.39
C THR A 340 -7.38 -9.62 23.68
N SER A 341 -7.00 -9.52 24.96
CA SER A 341 -5.59 -9.49 25.38
C SER A 341 -4.84 -10.77 25.03
N SER A 342 -5.46 -11.94 25.18
CA SER A 342 -4.84 -13.20 24.77
C SER A 342 -4.63 -13.29 23.25
N CYS A 343 -5.61 -12.82 22.47
CA CYS A 343 -5.51 -12.78 21.00
C CYS A 343 -4.41 -11.80 20.54
N LEU A 344 -4.36 -10.61 21.15
CA LEU A 344 -3.32 -9.61 20.90
C LEU A 344 -1.92 -10.15 21.25
N MET A 345 -1.79 -10.92 22.33
CA MET A 345 -0.52 -11.55 22.71
C MET A 345 -0.06 -12.61 21.69
N VAL A 346 -0.96 -13.52 21.30
CA VAL A 346 -0.63 -14.57 20.31
C VAL A 346 -0.16 -13.96 18.99
N SER A 347 -0.83 -12.90 18.53
CA SER A 347 -0.45 -12.25 17.27
C SER A 347 0.80 -11.38 17.36
N ASN A 348 1.05 -10.72 18.50
CA ASN A 348 2.33 -10.05 18.73
C ASN A 348 3.49 -11.05 18.72
N PHE A 349 3.34 -12.20 19.39
CA PHE A 349 4.36 -13.25 19.35
C PHE A 349 4.52 -13.91 17.99
N ALA A 350 3.44 -14.04 17.22
CA ALA A 350 3.54 -14.44 15.83
C ALA A 350 4.35 -13.42 15.01
N LEU A 351 4.23 -12.13 15.28
CA LEU A 351 5.07 -11.10 14.64
C LEU A 351 6.54 -11.20 15.03
N CYS A 352 6.84 -11.56 16.29
CA CYS A 352 8.22 -11.74 16.78
C CYS A 352 8.92 -12.99 16.24
N GLY A 353 8.22 -13.91 15.57
CA GLY A 353 8.77 -15.20 15.15
C GLY A 353 8.92 -16.22 16.28
N MET A 354 8.11 -16.15 17.35
CA MET A 354 8.18 -17.13 18.43
C MET A 354 7.92 -18.56 17.93
N PRO A 355 8.62 -19.58 18.48
CA PRO A 355 8.56 -20.94 17.97
C PRO A 355 7.13 -21.49 17.96
N PHE A 356 6.80 -22.27 16.92
CA PHE A 356 5.49 -22.89 16.65
C PHE A 356 4.34 -21.95 16.25
N LEU A 357 4.51 -20.63 16.25
CA LEU A 357 3.54 -19.70 15.68
C LEU A 357 3.80 -19.47 14.18
N ALA A 358 2.81 -18.92 13.45
CA ALA A 358 2.92 -18.76 12.00
C ALA A 358 4.10 -17.89 11.53
N GLY A 359 4.54 -16.93 12.35
CA GLY A 359 5.74 -16.15 12.07
C GLY A 359 6.97 -17.02 11.92
N PHE A 360 7.25 -17.87 12.91
CA PHE A 360 8.44 -18.73 12.94
C PHE A 360 8.64 -19.53 11.64
N TYR A 361 7.57 -20.16 11.14
CA TYR A 361 7.67 -20.95 9.90
C TYR A 361 8.11 -20.12 8.70
N SER A 362 7.77 -18.83 8.66
CA SER A 362 8.01 -17.96 7.51
C SER A 362 9.19 -17.01 7.70
N SER A 363 9.17 -16.16 8.74
CA SER A 363 10.19 -15.14 8.97
C SER A 363 11.54 -15.75 9.30
N ASP A 364 11.61 -16.73 10.21
CA ASP A 364 12.90 -17.31 10.61
C ASP A 364 13.50 -18.11 9.47
N PHE A 365 12.66 -18.85 8.73
CA PHE A 365 13.08 -19.55 7.52
C PHE A 365 13.62 -18.60 6.45
N ILE A 366 13.00 -17.42 6.29
CA ILE A 366 13.51 -16.35 5.43
C ILE A 366 14.90 -15.88 5.89
N LEU A 367 15.09 -15.63 7.19
CA LEU A 367 16.36 -15.13 7.73
C LEU A 367 17.49 -16.14 7.54
N GLU A 368 17.21 -17.43 7.74
CA GLU A 368 18.18 -18.50 7.50
C GLU A 368 18.54 -18.64 6.02
N MET A 369 17.55 -18.66 5.13
CA MET A 369 17.79 -18.73 3.68
C MET A 369 18.51 -17.48 3.15
N PHE A 370 18.25 -16.32 3.74
CA PHE A 370 18.97 -15.09 3.43
C PHE A 370 20.44 -15.19 3.83
N SER A 371 20.74 -15.74 5.02
CA SER A 371 22.12 -15.93 5.48
C SER A 371 22.93 -16.92 4.63
N MET A 372 22.23 -17.81 3.91
CA MET A 372 22.84 -18.72 2.92
C MET A 372 23.14 -18.07 1.58
N SER A 373 22.38 -17.04 1.23
CA SER A 373 22.49 -16.38 -0.07
C SER A 373 23.67 -15.40 -0.12
N TYR A 374 24.13 -15.09 -1.34
CA TYR A 374 25.18 -14.10 -1.56
C TYR A 374 24.63 -12.69 -1.44
N VAL A 375 24.70 -12.11 -0.25
CA VAL A 375 24.23 -10.75 0.02
C VAL A 375 25.36 -9.83 0.47
N ASN A 376 25.24 -8.55 0.13
CA ASN A 376 26.11 -7.49 0.62
C ASN A 376 26.07 -7.41 2.15
N ILE A 377 27.22 -7.13 2.77
CA ILE A 377 27.35 -6.96 4.22
C ILE A 377 26.39 -5.90 4.79
N PHE A 378 26.14 -4.83 4.02
CA PHE A 378 25.21 -3.79 4.43
C PHE A 378 23.75 -4.27 4.42
N GLY A 379 23.35 -5.07 3.42
CA GLY A 379 22.01 -5.68 3.39
C GLY A 379 21.81 -6.67 4.52
N PHE A 380 22.84 -7.46 4.84
CA PHE A 380 22.86 -8.35 5.99
C PHE A 380 22.69 -7.58 7.31
N PHE A 381 23.43 -6.49 7.51
CA PHE A 381 23.29 -5.64 8.70
C PHE A 381 21.89 -5.06 8.84
N LEU A 382 21.32 -4.52 7.75
CA LEU A 382 19.99 -3.92 7.78
C LEU A 382 18.93 -4.93 8.24
N LEU A 383 18.95 -6.16 7.70
CA LEU A 383 17.98 -7.22 8.00
C LEU A 383 18.06 -7.71 9.47
N PHE A 384 19.25 -7.95 10.01
CA PHE A 384 19.35 -8.42 11.40
C PHE A 384 19.08 -7.32 12.43
N VAL A 385 19.47 -6.07 12.16
CA VAL A 385 19.14 -4.97 13.07
C VAL A 385 17.66 -4.65 13.03
N SER A 386 17.05 -4.61 11.85
CA SER A 386 15.61 -4.33 11.73
C SER A 386 14.75 -5.41 12.37
N THR A 387 15.09 -6.69 12.23
CA THR A 387 14.40 -7.79 12.94
C THR A 387 14.50 -7.63 14.45
N GLY A 388 15.67 -7.26 14.99
CA GLY A 388 15.82 -6.90 16.40
C GLY A 388 14.91 -5.73 16.83
N LEU A 389 14.79 -4.70 15.98
CA LEU A 389 13.87 -3.57 16.22
C LEU A 389 12.40 -4.00 16.18
N THR A 390 12.03 -4.99 15.34
CA THR A 390 10.66 -5.53 15.34
C THR A 390 10.29 -6.17 16.65
N VAL A 391 11.22 -6.92 17.22
CA VAL A 391 11.02 -7.52 18.53
C VAL A 391 10.99 -6.44 19.61
N CYS A 392 11.84 -5.42 19.53
CA CYS A 392 11.84 -4.30 20.47
C CYS A 392 10.47 -3.59 20.59
N TYR A 393 9.88 -3.14 19.48
CA TYR A 393 8.58 -2.43 19.56
C TYR A 393 7.43 -3.37 19.96
N SER A 394 7.50 -4.66 19.61
CA SER A 394 6.47 -5.63 19.98
C SER A 394 6.43 -5.89 21.49
N PHE A 395 7.59 -6.04 22.14
CA PHE A 395 7.68 -6.14 23.59
C PHE A 395 7.36 -4.82 24.29
N ARG A 396 7.66 -3.68 23.65
CA ARG A 396 7.21 -2.35 24.12
C ARG A 396 5.69 -2.26 24.17
N LEU A 397 5.01 -2.68 23.09
CA LEU A 397 3.55 -2.71 23.01
C LEU A 397 2.97 -3.68 24.04
N PHE A 398 3.57 -4.86 24.20
CA PHE A 398 3.21 -5.82 25.23
C PHE A 398 3.23 -5.19 26.63
N TYR A 399 4.31 -4.48 26.99
CA TYR A 399 4.45 -3.87 28.31
C TYR A 399 3.34 -2.84 28.60
N PHE A 400 3.17 -1.85 27.71
CA PHE A 400 2.22 -0.76 27.95
C PHE A 400 0.76 -1.21 27.93
N VAL A 401 0.40 -2.14 27.04
CA VAL A 401 -0.98 -2.59 26.88
C VAL A 401 -1.36 -3.57 28.01
N LEU A 402 -0.47 -4.50 28.38
CA LEU A 402 -0.84 -5.68 29.16
C LEU A 402 -0.30 -5.73 30.60
N CYS A 403 0.93 -5.26 30.86
CA CYS A 403 1.63 -5.49 32.13
C CYS A 403 1.53 -4.33 33.13
N GLY A 404 1.17 -3.12 32.69
CA GLY A 404 1.04 -1.94 33.55
C GLY A 404 -0.29 -1.85 34.31
N ASP A 405 -0.38 -0.87 35.21
CA ASP A 405 -1.65 -0.47 35.81
C ASP A 405 -2.55 0.26 34.80
N PHE A 406 -3.86 0.25 35.03
CA PHE A 406 -4.82 0.94 34.16
C PHE A 406 -4.71 2.47 34.33
N ASN A 407 -4.26 3.15 33.27
CA ASN A 407 -3.94 4.58 33.28
C ASN A 407 -5.06 5.49 32.73
N PHE A 408 -6.20 4.91 32.34
CA PHE A 408 -7.33 5.69 31.81
C PHE A 408 -8.15 6.35 32.94
N VAL A 409 -9.25 7.01 32.57
CA VAL A 409 -10.15 7.68 33.51
C VAL A 409 -10.68 6.69 34.56
N SER A 410 -10.62 7.08 35.83
CA SER A 410 -10.91 6.22 37.00
C SER A 410 -12.34 5.67 37.09
N SER A 411 -13.30 6.24 36.36
CA SER A 411 -14.70 5.83 36.33
C SER A 411 -15.10 5.14 35.02
N TYR A 412 -14.17 4.46 34.35
CA TYR A 412 -14.43 3.81 33.07
C TYR A 412 -14.79 2.33 33.25
N SER A 413 -15.83 1.86 32.56
CA SER A 413 -16.24 0.45 32.55
C SER A 413 -15.81 -0.23 31.24
N MET A 414 -14.87 -1.17 31.34
CA MET A 414 -14.48 -2.04 30.24
C MET A 414 -15.37 -3.28 30.21
N ALA A 415 -15.92 -3.61 29.04
CA ALA A 415 -16.70 -4.85 28.87
C ALA A 415 -16.55 -5.45 27.47
N GLU A 416 -16.21 -6.73 27.40
CA GLU A 416 -16.21 -7.53 26.17
C GLU A 416 -17.61 -8.13 25.91
N THR A 417 -18.57 -7.30 25.49
CA THR A 417 -19.97 -7.77 25.30
C THR A 417 -20.33 -8.13 23.85
N ASN A 418 -19.54 -7.67 22.89
CA ASN A 418 -19.85 -7.80 21.47
C ASN A 418 -19.45 -9.19 20.94
N TYR A 419 -20.44 -10.06 20.77
CA TYR A 419 -20.24 -11.45 20.37
C TYR A 419 -19.68 -11.60 18.94
N ASN A 420 -20.15 -10.80 17.96
CA ASN A 420 -19.65 -10.94 16.59
C ASN A 420 -18.19 -10.49 16.52
N MET A 421 -17.86 -9.40 17.20
CA MET A 421 -16.47 -8.94 17.32
C MET A 421 -15.55 -10.06 17.85
N VAL A 422 -15.94 -10.71 18.94
CA VAL A 422 -15.20 -11.84 19.55
C VAL A 422 -15.10 -13.03 18.59
N VAL A 423 -16.20 -13.43 17.95
CA VAL A 423 -16.21 -14.55 17.00
C VAL A 423 -15.27 -14.29 15.80
N GLY A 424 -15.26 -13.06 15.27
CA GLY A 424 -14.34 -12.67 14.21
C GLY A 424 -12.86 -12.81 14.62
N MET A 425 -12.53 -12.38 15.84
CA MET A 425 -11.17 -12.52 16.40
C MET A 425 -10.79 -13.99 16.64
N VAL A 426 -11.69 -14.81 17.21
CA VAL A 426 -11.45 -16.26 17.42
C VAL A 426 -11.16 -16.95 16.09
N GLY A 427 -11.93 -16.64 15.05
CA GLY A 427 -11.78 -17.24 13.72
C GLY A 427 -10.37 -17.04 13.16
N LEU A 428 -9.84 -15.81 13.24
CA LEU A 428 -8.46 -15.55 12.83
C LEU A 428 -7.43 -16.10 13.82
N LEU A 429 -7.73 -16.22 15.11
CA LEU A 429 -6.79 -16.77 16.10
C LEU A 429 -6.42 -18.20 15.74
N VAL A 430 -7.45 -19.04 15.50
CA VAL A 430 -7.26 -20.43 15.10
C VAL A 430 -6.43 -20.53 13.82
N MET A 431 -6.69 -19.65 12.84
CA MET A 431 -5.92 -19.61 11.60
C MET A 431 -4.49 -19.11 11.79
N SER A 432 -4.24 -18.15 12.69
CA SER A 432 -2.90 -17.64 12.94
C SER A 432 -1.99 -18.66 13.64
N VAL A 433 -2.54 -19.57 14.43
CA VAL A 433 -1.78 -20.64 15.11
C VAL A 433 -1.57 -21.84 14.18
N LEU A 434 -2.62 -22.33 13.51
CA LEU A 434 -2.56 -23.54 12.68
C LEU A 434 -2.15 -23.28 11.22
N GLY A 435 -2.38 -22.07 10.72
CA GLY A 435 -2.17 -21.71 9.31
C GLY A 435 -0.72 -21.78 8.89
N GLY A 436 0.21 -21.33 9.73
CA GLY A 436 1.64 -21.35 9.37
C GLY A 436 2.21 -22.75 9.17
N SER A 437 1.93 -23.67 10.11
CA SER A 437 2.40 -25.05 10.02
C SER A 437 1.75 -25.81 8.86
N SER A 438 0.43 -25.67 8.70
CA SER A 438 -0.31 -26.31 7.60
C SER A 438 0.13 -25.81 6.23
N LEU A 439 0.34 -24.50 6.05
CA LEU A 439 0.82 -23.92 4.80
C LEU A 439 2.27 -24.32 4.50
N MET A 440 3.16 -24.37 5.50
CA MET A 440 4.56 -24.76 5.29
C MET A 440 4.67 -26.18 4.71
N TRP A 441 3.90 -27.13 5.27
CA TRP A 441 3.88 -28.51 4.78
C TRP A 441 3.33 -28.65 3.36
N LEU A 442 2.51 -27.71 2.91
CA LEU A 442 1.90 -27.73 1.58
C LEU A 442 2.76 -27.01 0.54
N ILE A 443 3.25 -25.81 0.84
CA ILE A 443 3.98 -24.96 -0.12
C ILE A 443 5.43 -25.42 -0.28
N CYS A 444 6.05 -25.95 0.78
CA CYS A 444 7.44 -26.45 0.74
C CYS A 444 7.47 -27.98 0.92
N PRO A 445 7.04 -28.76 -0.10
CA PRO A 445 7.02 -30.23 0.00
C PRO A 445 8.43 -30.82 0.08
N THR A 446 9.41 -30.15 -0.52
CA THR A 446 10.83 -30.53 -0.43
C THR A 446 11.53 -29.71 0.66
N PRO A 447 12.05 -30.33 1.72
CA PRO A 447 12.84 -29.59 2.71
C PRO A 447 14.12 -29.06 2.07
N SER A 448 14.33 -27.74 2.10
CA SER A 448 15.61 -27.16 1.71
C SER A 448 16.66 -27.47 2.78
N VAL A 449 17.85 -27.92 2.36
CA VAL A 449 18.94 -28.22 3.29
C VAL A 449 19.64 -26.91 3.66
N ILE A 450 19.54 -26.52 4.92
CA ILE A 450 20.20 -25.32 5.48
C ILE A 450 21.52 -25.74 6.14
N CYS A 451 22.61 -25.76 5.37
CA CYS A 451 24.00 -25.89 5.84
C CYS A 451 24.63 -24.56 6.34
N LEU A 452 24.23 -24.06 7.50
CA LEU A 452 24.85 -22.88 8.12
C LEU A 452 25.89 -23.24 9.19
N PRO A 453 26.95 -22.44 9.39
CA PRO A 453 27.81 -22.57 10.57
C PRO A 453 27.04 -22.15 11.84
N TYR A 454 27.43 -22.72 12.98
CA TYR A 454 26.76 -22.53 14.27
C TYR A 454 26.48 -21.05 14.63
N TYR A 455 27.41 -20.15 14.32
CA TYR A 455 27.23 -18.74 14.65
C TYR A 455 26.11 -18.06 13.84
N LEU A 456 25.86 -18.47 12.59
CA LEU A 456 24.76 -17.92 11.78
C LEU A 456 23.43 -18.57 12.13
N SER A 457 23.39 -19.87 12.43
CA SER A 457 22.15 -20.55 12.81
C SER A 457 21.58 -20.01 14.13
N PHE A 458 22.44 -19.67 15.10
CA PHE A 458 21.98 -19.10 16.38
C PHE A 458 21.82 -17.57 16.35
N LEU A 459 22.14 -16.91 15.24
CA LEU A 459 22.09 -15.45 15.13
C LEU A 459 20.66 -14.92 15.25
N THR A 460 19.70 -15.55 14.58
CA THR A 460 18.28 -15.17 14.61
C THR A 460 17.74 -15.19 16.03
N PHE A 461 17.94 -16.30 16.74
CA PHE A 461 17.54 -16.45 18.14
C PHE A 461 18.18 -15.41 19.06
N PHE A 462 19.49 -15.14 18.88
CA PHE A 462 20.20 -14.13 19.66
C PHE A 462 19.63 -12.72 19.45
N VAL A 463 19.32 -12.37 18.19
CA VAL A 463 18.72 -11.07 17.85
C VAL A 463 17.34 -10.91 18.47
N VAL A 464 16.50 -11.96 18.43
CA VAL A 464 15.16 -11.93 19.05
C VAL A 464 15.26 -11.72 20.56
N LEU A 465 16.15 -12.46 21.25
CA LEU A 465 16.33 -12.30 22.70
C LEU A 465 16.84 -10.91 23.08
N LEU A 466 17.85 -10.39 22.36
CA LEU A 466 18.36 -9.05 22.61
C LEU A 466 17.29 -7.98 22.37
N GLY A 467 16.55 -8.07 21.27
CA GLY A 467 15.49 -7.13 20.93
C GLY A 467 14.38 -7.11 22.00
N GLY A 468 13.96 -8.29 22.47
CA GLY A 468 12.93 -8.40 23.51
C GLY A 468 13.39 -7.84 24.85
N TRP A 469 14.63 -8.14 25.25
CA TRP A 469 15.21 -7.57 26.47
C TRP A 469 15.31 -6.04 26.39
N LEU A 470 15.83 -5.49 25.29
CA LEU A 470 15.91 -4.05 25.09
C LEU A 470 14.53 -3.38 25.13
N GLY A 471 13.54 -3.94 24.43
CA GLY A 471 12.19 -3.38 24.39
C GLY A 471 11.53 -3.30 25.76
N TYR A 472 11.69 -4.35 26.57
CA TYR A 472 11.12 -4.40 27.92
C TYR A 472 11.81 -3.40 28.86
N GLU A 473 13.15 -3.39 28.91
CA GLU A 473 13.90 -2.48 29.79
C GLU A 473 13.67 -1.01 29.43
N ILE A 474 13.61 -0.68 28.13
CA ILE A 474 13.32 0.69 27.66
C ILE A 474 11.91 1.12 28.09
N SER A 475 10.95 0.21 28.18
CA SER A 475 9.59 0.55 28.61
C SER A 475 9.41 0.67 30.13
N GLY A 476 10.29 0.05 30.92
CA GLY A 476 10.23 -0.06 32.38
C GLY A 476 10.62 1.20 33.15
N PHE A 477 10.24 2.39 32.71
CA PHE A 477 10.59 3.65 33.37
C PHE A 477 9.90 3.80 34.73
N LYS A 478 10.67 4.21 35.74
CA LYS A 478 10.16 4.65 37.04
C LYS A 478 10.12 6.17 37.09
N PHE A 479 9.29 6.71 37.99
CA PHE A 479 9.11 8.16 38.16
C PHE A 479 10.41 8.95 38.42
N SER A 480 11.47 8.31 38.92
CA SER A 480 12.76 8.93 39.20
C SER A 480 13.75 8.96 38.03
N ASP A 481 13.41 8.33 36.91
CA ASP A 481 14.37 8.11 35.82
C ASP A 481 14.45 9.33 34.90
N TYR A 482 15.66 9.61 34.44
CA TYR A 482 15.94 10.65 33.46
C TYR A 482 15.33 10.29 32.09
N LEU A 483 14.50 11.19 31.54
CA LEU A 483 13.83 10.97 30.25
C LEU A 483 14.83 10.99 29.09
N PHE A 484 15.32 9.83 28.66
CA PHE A 484 16.26 9.70 27.53
C PHE A 484 15.80 10.41 26.26
N SER A 485 14.49 10.41 25.97
CA SER A 485 13.92 11.09 24.81
C SER A 485 14.12 12.61 24.83
N VAL A 486 14.11 13.23 26.01
CA VAL A 486 14.33 14.68 26.17
C VAL A 486 15.80 15.02 26.01
N TYR A 487 16.72 14.18 26.53
CA TYR A 487 18.17 14.40 26.35
C TYR A 487 18.60 14.28 24.89
N TYR A 488 17.97 13.38 24.13
CA TYR A 488 18.25 13.16 22.70
C TYR A 488 17.05 13.57 21.83
N TYR A 489 16.58 14.81 21.99
CA TYR A 489 15.40 15.31 21.29
C TYR A 489 15.53 15.28 19.76
N ASP A 490 16.69 15.65 19.20
CA ASP A 490 16.88 15.68 17.75
C ASP A 490 16.84 14.28 17.13
N ILE A 491 17.41 13.28 17.82
CA ILE A 491 17.43 11.89 17.35
C ILE A 491 16.04 11.27 17.50
N SER A 492 15.36 11.50 18.62
CA SER A 492 14.01 10.98 18.86
C SER A 492 12.98 11.61 17.91
N SER A 493 13.09 12.91 17.61
CA SER A 493 12.21 13.58 16.65
C SER A 493 12.46 13.12 15.20
N PHE A 494 13.72 12.92 14.79
CA PHE A 494 14.06 12.39 13.47
C PHE A 494 13.57 10.95 13.28
N SER A 495 13.77 10.09 14.27
CA SER A 495 13.36 8.69 14.21
C SER A 495 11.83 8.53 14.31
N GLY A 496 11.16 9.27 15.19
CA GLY A 496 9.70 9.24 15.32
C GLY A 496 8.97 9.77 14.08
N SER A 497 9.47 10.81 13.42
CA SER A 497 8.83 11.41 12.24
C SER A 497 9.07 10.68 10.91
N MET A 498 9.47 9.39 10.94
CA MET A 498 9.88 8.61 9.77
C MET A 498 10.91 9.37 8.90
N TRP A 499 12.00 9.84 9.50
CA TRP A 499 13.05 10.61 8.81
C TRP A 499 12.52 11.86 8.09
N PHE A 500 11.48 12.49 8.66
CA PHE A 500 10.75 13.64 8.09
C PHE A 500 10.15 13.38 6.70
N MET A 501 9.97 12.13 6.27
CA MET A 501 9.41 11.78 4.96
C MET A 501 8.00 12.34 4.72
N PRO A 502 7.08 12.39 5.70
CA PRO A 502 5.80 13.07 5.52
C PRO A 502 5.96 14.53 5.11
N PHE A 503 6.91 15.27 5.71
CA PHE A 503 7.15 16.68 5.40
C PHE A 503 7.77 16.87 4.01
N PHE A 504 8.72 16.01 3.61
CA PHE A 504 9.28 16.04 2.26
C PHE A 504 8.22 15.77 1.19
N SER A 505 7.40 14.73 1.39
CA SER A 505 6.36 14.35 0.41
C SER A 505 5.23 15.38 0.29
N THR A 506 4.86 16.07 1.37
CA THR A 506 3.76 17.04 1.39
C THR A 506 4.23 18.44 0.99
N TYR A 507 5.05 19.09 1.84
CA TYR A 507 5.47 20.47 1.66
C TYR A 507 6.54 20.62 0.58
N GLY A 508 7.50 19.70 0.53
CA GLY A 508 8.60 19.75 -0.43
C GLY A 508 8.13 19.58 -1.87
N VAL A 509 7.34 18.53 -2.14
CA VAL A 509 6.89 18.21 -3.50
C VAL A 509 5.83 19.18 -4.02
N SER A 510 4.92 19.68 -3.17
CA SER A 510 3.81 20.54 -3.63
C SER A 510 4.22 21.97 -4.01
N PHE A 511 5.21 22.54 -3.32
CA PHE A 511 5.58 23.95 -3.49
C PHE A 511 6.08 24.28 -4.91
N GLY A 512 6.92 23.41 -5.51
CA GLY A 512 7.50 23.62 -6.84
C GLY A 512 6.45 23.67 -7.96
N PRO A 513 5.64 22.61 -8.17
CA PRO A 513 4.60 22.55 -9.19
C PRO A 513 3.56 23.66 -9.05
N LEU A 514 3.13 23.99 -7.83
CA LEU A 514 2.17 25.09 -7.60
C LEU A 514 2.78 26.45 -7.97
N GLY A 515 4.04 26.70 -7.62
CA GLY A 515 4.75 27.91 -8.02
C GLY A 515 4.94 28.02 -9.54
N PHE A 516 5.19 26.90 -10.23
CA PHE A 516 5.26 26.87 -11.70
C PHE A 516 3.89 27.11 -12.33
N GLY A 517 2.81 26.47 -11.81
CA GLY A 517 1.44 26.68 -12.28
C GLY A 517 0.96 28.12 -12.13
N TYR A 518 1.31 28.79 -11.03
CA TYR A 518 1.00 30.22 -10.87
C TYR A 518 1.75 31.09 -11.88
N LYS A 519 3.04 30.79 -12.13
CA LYS A 519 3.83 31.50 -13.15
C LYS A 519 3.30 31.25 -14.56
N SER A 520 2.87 30.03 -14.88
CA SER A 520 2.28 29.73 -16.18
C SER A 520 0.96 30.49 -16.38
N MET A 521 0.08 30.47 -15.38
CA MET A 521 -1.18 31.22 -15.45
C MET A 521 -0.93 32.73 -15.61
N SER A 522 -0.05 33.32 -14.78
CA SER A 522 0.15 34.78 -14.76
C SER A 522 0.88 35.31 -16.00
N VAL A 523 1.92 34.61 -16.47
CA VAL A 523 2.78 35.08 -17.58
C VAL A 523 2.28 34.60 -18.94
N PHE A 524 1.91 33.32 -19.06
CA PHE A 524 1.48 32.77 -20.34
C PHE A 524 -0.01 33.05 -20.58
N ASP A 525 -0.89 32.52 -19.74
CA ASP A 525 -2.34 32.54 -20.01
C ASP A 525 -2.92 33.94 -19.92
N SER A 526 -2.73 34.64 -18.80
CA SER A 526 -3.22 36.02 -18.62
C SER A 526 -2.29 37.10 -19.18
N GLY A 527 -1.11 36.73 -19.68
CA GLY A 527 -0.10 37.65 -20.19
C GLY A 527 0.04 37.57 -21.70
N TRP A 528 0.97 36.74 -22.17
CA TRP A 528 1.32 36.65 -23.59
C TRP A 528 0.17 36.18 -24.47
N MET A 529 -0.66 35.24 -24.02
CA MET A 529 -1.80 34.77 -24.81
C MET A 529 -2.88 35.85 -24.97
N GLU A 530 -3.11 36.69 -23.96
CA GLU A 530 -4.01 37.84 -24.08
C GLU A 530 -3.42 38.95 -24.95
N TYR A 531 -2.10 39.20 -24.83
CA TYR A 531 -1.39 40.18 -25.64
C TYR A 531 -1.37 39.81 -27.13
N PHE A 532 -1.06 38.56 -27.49
CA PHE A 532 -1.10 38.12 -28.89
C PHE A 532 -2.51 37.80 -29.38
N GLY A 533 -3.44 37.50 -28.48
CA GLY A 533 -4.83 37.21 -28.76
C GLY A 533 -5.71 38.46 -28.79
N GLY A 534 -6.75 38.45 -27.95
CA GLY A 534 -7.84 39.41 -28.02
C GLY A 534 -7.44 40.86 -27.71
N GLN A 535 -6.60 41.11 -26.70
CA GLN A 535 -6.26 42.48 -26.31
C GLN A 535 -5.34 43.13 -27.35
N GLY A 536 -4.32 42.43 -27.83
CA GLY A 536 -3.45 43.00 -28.87
C GLY A 536 -4.19 43.24 -30.18
N LEU A 537 -5.07 42.32 -30.60
CA LEU A 537 -5.91 42.54 -31.78
C LEU A 537 -6.83 43.75 -31.59
N TYR A 538 -7.42 43.93 -30.40
CA TYR A 538 -8.20 45.12 -30.08
C TYR A 538 -7.38 46.40 -30.24
N TRP A 539 -6.16 46.45 -29.68
CA TRP A 539 -5.27 47.60 -29.81
C TRP A 539 -4.88 47.89 -31.27
N VAL A 540 -4.61 46.85 -32.07
CA VAL A 540 -4.29 47.01 -33.50
C VAL A 540 -5.50 47.52 -34.28
N LEU A 541 -6.68 46.93 -34.07
CA LEU A 541 -7.91 47.38 -34.74
C LEU A 541 -8.29 48.81 -34.34
N PHE A 542 -8.10 49.18 -33.07
CA PHE A 542 -8.29 50.55 -32.61
C PHE A 542 -7.36 51.53 -33.34
N ASN A 543 -6.08 51.18 -33.47
CA ASN A 543 -5.10 52.01 -34.19
C ASN A 543 -5.38 52.09 -35.70
N LEU A 544 -5.82 51.01 -36.34
CA LEU A 544 -6.25 51.04 -37.74
C LEU A 544 -7.52 51.88 -37.92
N GLY A 545 -8.46 51.79 -36.97
CA GLY A 545 -9.66 52.60 -36.94
C GLY A 545 -9.35 54.10 -36.86
N SER A 546 -8.40 54.50 -36.02
CA SER A 546 -7.99 55.91 -35.89
C SER A 546 -7.32 56.45 -37.16
N VAL A 547 -6.51 55.65 -37.87
CA VAL A 547 -5.94 56.03 -39.17
C VAL A 547 -7.03 56.20 -40.24
N ASN A 548 -8.02 55.30 -40.29
CA ASN A 548 -9.15 55.42 -41.22
C ASN A 548 -9.95 56.69 -40.94
N GLN A 549 -10.19 57.00 -39.67
CA GLN A 549 -10.88 58.21 -39.26
C GLN A 549 -10.13 59.49 -39.69
N TRP A 550 -8.79 59.51 -39.60
CA TRP A 550 -7.97 60.62 -40.10
C TRP A 550 -8.12 60.82 -41.62
N ALA A 551 -8.12 59.75 -42.40
CA ALA A 551 -8.34 59.83 -43.85
C ALA A 551 -9.74 60.38 -44.20
N GLN A 552 -10.77 59.97 -43.45
CA GLN A 552 -12.15 60.45 -43.63
C GLN A 552 -12.33 61.93 -43.28
N TYR A 553 -11.57 62.46 -42.33
CA TYR A 553 -11.61 63.89 -41.98
C TYR A 553 -10.88 64.80 -42.97
N SER A 554 -10.26 64.26 -44.02
CA SER A 554 -9.65 65.09 -45.07
C SER A 554 -10.69 65.88 -45.87
N SER A 555 -10.28 67.02 -46.45
CA SER A 555 -11.17 67.85 -47.26
C SER A 555 -11.59 67.15 -48.56
N LEU A 556 -12.77 67.50 -49.08
CA LEU A 556 -13.35 66.91 -50.30
C LEU A 556 -12.41 66.99 -51.52
N SER A 557 -11.55 68.01 -51.60
CA SER A 557 -10.56 68.15 -52.68
C SER A 557 -9.50 67.04 -52.69
N VAL A 558 -9.06 66.59 -51.51
CA VAL A 558 -8.09 65.49 -51.37
C VAL A 558 -8.73 64.16 -51.78
N PHE A 559 -10.00 63.94 -51.40
CA PHE A 559 -10.76 62.76 -51.81
C PHE A 559 -10.92 62.66 -53.33
N LEU A 560 -11.25 63.76 -54.00
CA LEU A 560 -11.35 63.79 -55.47
C LEU A 560 -10.01 63.49 -56.14
N GLY A 561 -8.90 63.98 -55.57
CA GLY A 561 -7.55 63.66 -56.03
C GLY A 561 -7.25 62.15 -56.03
N PHE A 562 -7.61 61.43 -54.96
CA PHE A 562 -7.47 59.97 -54.88
C PHE A 562 -8.32 59.24 -55.93
N PHE A 563 -9.53 59.72 -56.22
CA PHE A 563 -10.40 59.12 -57.22
C PHE A 563 -9.81 59.22 -58.64
N VAL A 564 -9.23 60.37 -58.99
CA VAL A 564 -8.54 60.56 -60.26
C VAL A 564 -7.32 59.65 -60.38
N MET A 565 -6.50 59.54 -59.32
CA MET A 565 -5.36 58.61 -59.29
C MET A 565 -5.80 57.17 -59.50
N TRP A 566 -6.92 56.75 -58.92
CA TRP A 566 -7.45 55.39 -59.09
C TRP A 566 -7.92 55.12 -60.53
N ILE A 567 -8.56 56.10 -61.19
CA ILE A 567 -8.90 56.00 -62.62
C ILE A 567 -7.66 55.81 -63.47
N VAL A 568 -6.57 56.56 -63.20
CA VAL A 568 -5.31 56.41 -63.94
C VAL A 568 -4.73 55.00 -63.75
N ILE A 569 -4.74 54.47 -62.53
CA ILE A 569 -4.26 53.11 -62.24
C ILE A 569 -5.13 52.07 -62.96
N LEU A 570 -6.45 52.23 -62.98
CA LEU A 570 -7.35 51.34 -63.74
C LEU A 570 -7.08 51.38 -65.23
N LEU A 571 -6.85 52.56 -65.80
CA LEU A 571 -6.51 52.70 -67.21
C LEU A 571 -5.20 51.98 -67.55
N PHE A 572 -4.20 52.04 -66.66
CA PHE A 572 -2.97 51.26 -66.81
C PHE A 572 -3.21 49.75 -66.70
N LEU A 573 -4.08 49.30 -65.77
CA LEU A 573 -4.44 47.88 -65.63
C LEU A 573 -5.25 47.35 -66.82
N LEU A 574 -6.06 48.18 -67.46
CA LEU A 574 -6.83 47.84 -68.66
C LEU A 574 -6.02 47.92 -69.95
N ALA A 575 -4.86 48.59 -69.91
CA ALA A 575 -3.94 48.72 -71.04
C ALA A 575 -2.97 47.53 -71.19
N PHE A 576 -2.96 46.62 -70.20
CA PHE A 576 -2.38 45.27 -70.27
C PHE A 576 -3.50 44.23 -70.29
#